data_AF-A0A5J9UD69-F1
#
_entry.id   AF-A0A5J9UD69-F1
#
_cell.length_a   1.000
_cell.length_b   1.000
_cell.length_c   1.000
_cell.angle_alpha   90.00
_cell.angle_beta   90.00
_cell.angle_gamma   90.00
#
_symmetry.space_group_name_H-M   'P 1'
#
loop_
_entity.id
_entity.type
_entity.pdbx_description
1 polymer ?
#
loop_
_entity_poly.entity_id
_entity_poly.type
_entity_poly.pdbx_seq_one_letter_code
_entity_poly.pdbx_strand_id
1 'polypeptide(L)'
;MPSLKEMVRLDAERAAPAWLRILLETIFFGECPEHPDASRAIRSGGCNLFCVDCTGRPLCSSCIQGEHDGHRIIQVRKSSRHSVVKVKDVESLLGVGEVQTYTINNDLVVFLNKRPIEGKGKAGENRCMNCDRALLNKEYRFCSLGCKVLRATSSMLIGSHLYTMPCMV
;
A
#
# COMPACT_ATOMS: atom_id res chain seq x y z
N MET A 1 2.21 7.86 26.40
CA MET A 1 2.02 7.25 25.07
C MET A 1 1.19 8.20 24.23
N PRO A 2 1.54 8.44 22.95
CA PRO A 2 0.77 9.37 22.11
C PRO A 2 -0.66 8.86 21.93
N SER A 3 -1.63 9.78 21.87
CA SER A 3 -3.03 9.41 21.59
C SER A 3 -3.16 8.86 20.16
N LEU A 4 -4.19 8.05 19.90
CA LEU A 4 -4.50 7.56 18.55
C LEU A 4 -4.61 8.71 17.53
N LYS A 5 -5.12 9.87 17.96
CA LYS A 5 -5.20 11.09 17.15
C LYS A 5 -3.82 11.70 16.87
N GLU A 6 -2.91 11.65 17.85
CA GLU A 6 -1.52 12.10 17.70
C GLU A 6 -0.76 11.25 16.67
N MET A 7 -0.95 9.92 16.74
CA MET A 7 -0.33 8.97 15.80
C MET A 7 -0.83 9.19 14.37
N VAL A 8 -2.14 9.38 14.20
CA VAL A 8 -2.74 9.72 12.90
C VAL A 8 -2.20 11.05 12.35
N ARG A 9 -1.93 12.03 13.23
CA ARG A 9 -1.36 13.32 12.82
C ARG A 9 0.10 13.20 12.39
N LEU A 10 0.90 12.43 13.14
CA LEU A 10 2.31 12.17 12.81
C LEU A 10 2.46 11.34 11.52
N ASP A 11 1.53 10.45 11.21
CA ASP A 11 1.47 9.71 9.95
C ASP A 11 1.07 10.59 8.76
N ALA A 12 0.30 11.66 8.99
CA ALA A 12 -0.09 12.62 7.95
C ALA A 12 1.04 13.62 7.62
N GLU A 13 1.91 13.92 8.58
CA GLU A 13 3.03 14.87 8.44
C GLU A 13 4.34 14.18 7.96
N ARG A 14 4.43 12.86 8.01
CA ARG A 14 5.58 12.11 7.49
C ARG A 14 5.40 11.78 6.01
N ALA A 15 6.39 12.15 5.20
CA ALA A 15 6.50 11.67 3.83
C ALA A 15 6.39 10.13 3.81
N ALA A 16 5.63 9.59 2.86
CA ALA A 16 5.48 8.15 2.72
C ALA A 16 6.87 7.50 2.62
N PRO A 17 7.14 6.39 3.34
CA PRO A 17 8.43 5.73 3.26
C PRO A 17 8.78 5.33 1.83
N ALA A 18 10.04 5.49 1.43
CA ALA A 18 10.48 5.22 0.05
C ALA A 18 10.13 3.80 -0.43
N TRP A 19 10.23 2.81 0.47
CA TRP A 19 9.89 1.42 0.20
C TRP A 19 8.41 1.22 -0.18
N LEU A 20 7.50 2.08 0.30
CA LEU A 20 6.07 1.93 0.03
C LEU A 20 5.77 2.18 -1.43
N ARG A 21 6.42 3.18 -2.05
CA ARG A 21 6.26 3.42 -3.49
C ARG A 21 6.73 2.22 -4.29
N ILE A 22 7.87 1.63 -3.93
CA ILE A 22 8.42 0.44 -4.58
C ILE A 22 7.45 -0.75 -4.43
N LEU A 23 6.92 -1.00 -3.23
CA LEU A 23 5.90 -2.03 -2.99
C LEU A 23 4.67 -1.85 -3.90
N LEU A 24 4.19 -0.62 -4.06
CA LEU A 24 3.01 -0.30 -4.87
C LEU A 24 3.25 -0.47 -6.38
N GLU A 25 4.47 -0.23 -6.85
CA GLU A 25 4.89 -0.38 -8.26
C GLU A 25 5.33 -1.82 -8.60
N THR A 26 5.64 -2.64 -7.59
CA THR A 26 6.16 -4.00 -7.79
C THR A 26 5.10 -4.94 -8.37
N ILE A 27 5.49 -5.67 -9.42
CA ILE A 27 4.69 -6.74 -10.01
C ILE A 27 5.01 -8.06 -9.28
N PHE A 28 4.03 -8.58 -8.54
CA PHE A 28 4.16 -9.84 -7.80
C PHE A 28 3.64 -11.03 -8.59
N PHE A 29 3.88 -12.23 -8.06
CA PHE A 29 3.39 -13.51 -8.55
C PHE A 29 3.96 -13.91 -9.93
N GLY A 30 5.10 -13.35 -10.30
CA GLY A 30 5.92 -13.84 -11.40
C GLY A 30 6.80 -15.03 -10.99
N GLU A 31 7.44 -15.64 -11.97
CA GLU A 31 8.41 -16.70 -11.77
C GLU A 31 9.66 -16.17 -11.05
N CYS A 32 10.26 -17.00 -10.20
CA CYS A 32 11.48 -16.63 -9.51
C CYS A 32 12.69 -16.94 -10.40
N PRO A 33 13.50 -15.95 -10.79
CA PRO A 33 14.65 -16.18 -11.68
C PRO A 33 15.71 -17.09 -11.04
N GLU A 34 15.87 -17.04 -9.72
CA GLU A 34 16.81 -17.89 -8.97
C GLU A 34 16.22 -19.24 -8.56
N HIS A 35 14.89 -19.39 -8.61
CA HIS A 35 14.20 -20.59 -8.12
C HIS A 35 13.05 -20.99 -9.07
N PRO A 36 13.36 -21.42 -10.30
CA PRO A 36 12.36 -21.68 -11.34
C PRO A 36 11.40 -22.83 -10.99
N ASP A 37 11.78 -23.74 -10.08
CA ASP A 37 10.93 -24.83 -9.61
C ASP A 37 9.99 -24.44 -8.45
N ALA A 38 10.25 -23.33 -7.77
CA ALA A 38 9.47 -22.91 -6.59
C ALA A 38 8.05 -22.47 -6.96
N SER A 39 7.83 -22.01 -8.20
CA SER A 39 6.51 -21.67 -8.75
C SER A 39 5.59 -22.88 -8.87
N ARG A 40 6.14 -24.10 -9.04
CA ARG A 40 5.38 -25.37 -9.09
C ARG A 40 5.10 -25.97 -7.71
N ALA A 41 6.00 -25.73 -6.74
CA ALA A 41 5.94 -26.37 -5.43
C ALA A 41 4.98 -25.70 -4.42
N ILE A 42 4.61 -24.43 -4.62
CA ILE A 42 3.81 -23.66 -3.66
C ILE A 42 2.47 -23.28 -4.29
N ARG A 43 1.36 -23.54 -3.57
CA ARG A 43 0.00 -23.17 -3.99
C ARG A 43 -0.21 -21.67 -4.28
N SER A 44 0.76 -20.82 -3.95
CA SER A 44 0.78 -19.36 -4.16
C SER A 44 1.53 -18.92 -5.44
N GLY A 45 2.17 -19.86 -6.15
CA GLY A 45 2.54 -19.76 -7.56
C GLY A 45 3.68 -18.82 -7.98
N GLY A 46 4.32 -18.06 -7.09
CA GLY A 46 5.41 -17.17 -7.51
C GLY A 46 5.95 -16.24 -6.45
N CYS A 47 6.77 -15.29 -6.87
CA CYS A 47 7.38 -14.28 -6.00
C CYS A 47 6.33 -13.34 -5.41
N ASN A 48 5.94 -13.56 -4.16
CA ASN A 48 4.90 -12.80 -3.46
C ASN A 48 5.39 -12.18 -2.15
N LEU A 49 6.68 -12.23 -1.88
CA LEU A 49 7.30 -11.61 -0.71
C LEU A 49 8.02 -10.33 -1.14
N PHE A 50 7.94 -9.31 -0.29
CA PHE A 50 8.64 -8.04 -0.46
C PHE A 50 9.51 -7.78 0.76
N CYS A 51 10.82 -7.59 0.54
CA CYS A 51 11.75 -7.21 1.60
C CYS A 51 11.78 -5.68 1.74
N VAL A 52 11.35 -5.17 2.88
CA VAL A 52 11.29 -3.74 3.17
C VAL A 52 12.67 -3.11 3.31
N ASP A 53 13.64 -3.90 3.78
CA ASP A 53 15.01 -3.41 4.02
C ASP A 53 15.84 -3.40 2.73
N CYS A 54 15.67 -4.41 1.87
CA CYS A 54 16.39 -4.48 0.60
C CYS A 54 15.72 -3.66 -0.52
N THR A 55 14.39 -3.56 -0.50
CA THR A 55 13.59 -2.88 -1.54
C THR A 55 13.87 -3.35 -2.98
N GLY A 56 14.31 -4.60 -3.14
CA GLY A 56 14.69 -5.20 -4.42
C GLY A 56 13.53 -5.88 -5.15
N ARG A 57 13.88 -6.85 -6.01
CA ARG A 57 12.90 -7.68 -6.75
C ARG A 57 11.98 -8.43 -5.78
N PRO A 58 10.76 -8.83 -6.22
CA PRO A 58 9.90 -9.69 -5.41
C PRO A 58 10.58 -11.06 -5.19
N LEU A 59 10.33 -11.64 -4.01
CA LEU A 59 11.01 -12.82 -3.49
C LEU A 59 10.03 -13.99 -3.37
N CYS A 60 10.52 -15.23 -3.51
CA CYS A 60 9.80 -16.43 -3.12
C CYS A 60 10.25 -16.90 -1.72
N SER A 61 9.61 -17.93 -1.17
CA SER A 61 9.97 -18.45 0.16
C SER A 61 11.41 -18.99 0.25
N SER A 62 12.00 -19.45 -0.85
CA SER A 62 13.39 -19.90 -0.88
C SER A 62 14.37 -18.73 -0.87
N CYS A 63 14.01 -17.61 -1.51
CA CYS A 63 14.87 -16.41 -1.54
C CYS A 63 15.13 -15.83 -0.13
N ILE A 64 14.21 -16.03 0.81
CA ILE A 64 14.35 -15.45 2.15
C ILE A 64 15.22 -16.30 3.09
N GLN A 65 15.70 -17.46 2.63
CA GLN A 65 16.63 -18.27 3.41
C GLN A 65 18.05 -17.71 3.26
N GLY A 66 18.66 -17.23 4.35
CA GLY A 66 20.02 -16.69 4.35
C GLY A 66 20.07 -15.16 4.35
N GLU A 67 20.27 -14.53 3.20
CA GLU A 67 20.54 -13.08 3.06
C GLU A 67 19.42 -12.14 3.56
N HIS A 68 18.24 -12.70 3.85
CA HIS A 68 17.10 -11.98 4.39
C HIS A 68 16.79 -12.35 5.85
N ASP A 69 17.70 -13.03 6.53
CA ASP A 69 17.53 -13.31 7.96
C ASP A 69 17.48 -12.00 8.76
N GLY A 70 16.48 -11.89 9.63
CA GLY A 70 16.20 -10.67 10.39
C GLY A 70 15.61 -9.49 9.59
N HIS A 71 15.43 -9.61 8.27
CA HIS A 71 14.78 -8.55 7.48
C HIS A 71 13.26 -8.53 7.65
N ARG A 72 12.67 -7.35 7.46
CA ARG A 72 11.23 -7.11 7.51
C ARG A 72 10.60 -7.49 6.18
N ILE A 73 9.78 -8.54 6.19
CA ILE A 73 9.17 -9.11 4.98
C ILE A 73 7.65 -8.88 5.00
N ILE A 74 7.12 -8.35 3.90
CA ILE A 74 5.68 -8.22 3.66
C ILE A 74 5.24 -9.33 2.69
N GLN A 75 4.24 -10.11 3.06
CA GLN A 75 3.64 -11.10 2.18
C GLN A 75 2.43 -10.52 1.42
N VAL A 76 2.56 -10.40 0.11
CA VAL A 76 1.51 -9.98 -0.81
C VAL A 76 0.62 -11.17 -1.19
N ARG A 77 -0.69 -10.94 -1.22
CA ARG A 77 -1.71 -11.94 -1.52
C ARG A 77 -2.62 -11.45 -2.64
N LYS A 78 -3.31 -12.36 -3.33
CA LYS A 78 -4.32 -12.02 -4.35
C LYS A 78 -5.72 -12.11 -3.75
N SER A 79 -6.51 -11.05 -3.94
CA SER A 79 -7.96 -11.07 -3.73
C SER A 79 -8.64 -10.45 -4.95
N SER A 80 -9.55 -11.21 -5.59
CA SER A 80 -10.23 -10.82 -6.83
C SER A 80 -9.28 -10.23 -7.88
N ARG A 81 -8.15 -10.91 -8.14
CA ARG A 81 -7.07 -10.51 -9.07
C ARG A 81 -6.26 -9.26 -8.68
N HIS A 82 -6.46 -8.72 -7.48
CA HIS A 82 -5.73 -7.55 -7.01
C HIS A 82 -4.83 -7.88 -5.82
N SER A 83 -3.71 -7.18 -5.72
CA SER A 83 -2.74 -7.34 -4.63
C SER A 83 -3.28 -6.72 -3.34
N VAL A 84 -3.27 -7.53 -2.29
CA VAL A 84 -3.64 -7.16 -0.91
C VAL A 84 -2.55 -7.56 0.05
N VAL A 85 -2.52 -6.89 1.20
CA VAL A 85 -1.69 -7.26 2.35
C VAL A 85 -2.58 -7.32 3.59
N LYS A 86 -2.24 -8.20 4.54
CA LYS A 86 -2.93 -8.21 5.83
C LYS A 86 -2.51 -6.98 6.62
N VAL A 87 -3.46 -6.37 7.32
CA VAL A 87 -3.20 -5.20 8.16
C VAL A 87 -2.10 -5.50 9.18
N LYS A 88 -2.18 -6.65 9.84
CA LYS A 88 -1.18 -7.11 10.82
C LYS A 88 0.25 -7.25 10.28
N ASP A 89 0.40 -7.47 8.97
CA ASP A 89 1.72 -7.65 8.34
C ASP A 89 2.39 -6.28 8.05
N VAL A 90 1.63 -5.17 8.09
CA VAL A 90 2.11 -3.84 7.68
C VAL A 90 1.87 -2.74 8.71
N GLU A 91 1.01 -2.93 9.71
CA GLU A 91 0.64 -1.91 10.69
C GLU A 91 1.80 -1.44 11.58
N SER A 92 2.80 -2.30 11.80
CA SER A 92 4.04 -1.94 12.51
C SER A 92 5.02 -1.11 11.66
N LEU A 93 4.80 -1.04 10.35
CA LEU A 93 5.69 -0.40 9.37
C LEU A 93 5.10 0.87 8.77
N LEU A 94 3.77 0.97 8.75
CA LEU A 94 3.02 2.00 8.05
C LEU A 94 1.69 2.29 8.72
N GLY A 95 1.35 3.58 8.85
CA GLY A 95 0.02 4.04 9.19
C GLY A 95 -1.04 3.65 8.17
N VAL A 96 -1.80 2.58 8.45
CA VAL A 96 -2.92 2.11 7.62
C VAL A 96 -4.23 2.87 7.86
N GLY A 97 -4.25 3.82 8.81
CA GLY A 97 -5.41 4.63 9.14
C GLY A 97 -6.02 5.35 7.92
N GLU A 98 -7.33 5.57 7.97
CA GLU A 98 -8.17 6.16 6.90
C GLU A 98 -8.23 5.33 5.59
N VAL A 99 -7.53 4.21 5.49
CA VAL A 99 -7.63 3.30 4.34
C VAL A 99 -8.67 2.23 4.62
N GLN A 100 -9.57 2.03 3.67
CA GLN A 100 -10.62 1.03 3.79
C GLN A 100 -10.06 -0.39 3.89
N THR A 101 -10.39 -1.06 5.00
CA THR A 101 -10.07 -2.46 5.26
C THR A 101 -11.24 -3.37 4.88
N TYR A 102 -10.93 -4.61 4.53
CA TYR A 102 -11.90 -5.66 4.24
C TYR A 102 -11.59 -6.89 5.08
N THR A 103 -12.62 -7.58 5.58
CA THR A 103 -12.46 -8.89 6.20
C THR A 103 -12.45 -9.96 5.11
N ILE A 104 -11.33 -10.66 4.93
CA ILE A 104 -11.19 -11.75 3.95
C ILE A 104 -10.56 -12.95 4.67
N ASN A 105 -11.26 -14.09 4.64
CA ASN A 105 -10.85 -15.31 5.35
C ASN A 105 -10.51 -15.04 6.82
N ASN A 106 -11.34 -14.25 7.49
CA ASN A 106 -11.19 -13.83 8.89
C ASN A 106 -9.96 -12.96 9.21
N ASP A 107 -9.21 -12.47 8.21
CA ASP A 107 -8.15 -11.48 8.39
C ASP A 107 -8.60 -10.11 7.84
N LEU A 108 -8.19 -9.02 8.50
CA LEU A 108 -8.29 -7.68 7.92
C LEU A 108 -7.21 -7.48 6.87
N VAL A 109 -7.62 -7.06 5.68
CA VAL A 109 -6.72 -6.76 4.56
C VAL A 109 -6.95 -5.37 4.00
N VAL A 110 -5.90 -4.80 3.44
CA VAL A 110 -5.96 -3.57 2.63
C VAL A 110 -5.48 -3.87 1.21
N PHE A 111 -6.08 -3.19 0.24
CA PHE A 111 -5.61 -3.24 -1.13
C PHE A 111 -4.40 -2.33 -1.31
N LEU A 112 -3.40 -2.82 -2.05
CA LEU A 112 -2.23 -2.02 -2.40
C LEU A 112 -2.64 -0.88 -3.33
N ASN A 113 -3.31 -1.18 -4.45
CA ASN A 113 -3.63 -0.19 -5.48
C ASN A 113 -5.13 -0.02 -5.73
N LYS A 114 -5.49 1.08 -6.41
CA LYS A 114 -6.86 1.33 -6.88
C LYS A 114 -7.31 0.18 -7.79
N ARG A 115 -8.59 -0.14 -7.72
CA ARG A 115 -9.23 -1.16 -8.56
C ARG A 115 -10.09 -0.49 -9.62
N PRO A 116 -10.42 -1.17 -10.73
CA PRO A 116 -11.45 -0.70 -11.66
C PRO A 116 -12.75 -0.33 -10.94
N ILE A 117 -13.40 0.75 -11.33
CA ILE A 117 -14.69 1.18 -10.77
C ILE A 117 -15.77 0.53 -11.62
N GLU A 118 -16.53 -0.39 -11.02
CA GLU A 118 -17.73 -0.94 -11.66
C GLU A 118 -18.93 -0.10 -11.22
N GLY A 119 -19.55 0.59 -12.17
CA GLY A 119 -20.75 1.40 -11.94
C GLY A 119 -20.50 2.84 -11.46
N LYS A 120 -21.52 3.69 -11.61
CA LYS A 120 -21.58 5.01 -10.98
C LYS A 120 -22.15 4.81 -9.57
N GLY A 121 -21.31 4.98 -8.54
CA GLY A 121 -21.74 4.88 -7.13
C GLY A 121 -22.93 5.80 -6.83
N LYS A 122 -23.72 5.49 -5.81
CA LYS A 122 -24.94 6.25 -5.47
C LYS A 122 -24.61 7.68 -4.98
N ALA A 123 -25.57 8.57 -5.11
CA ALA A 123 -25.51 9.91 -4.52
C ALA A 123 -25.49 9.81 -2.98
N GLY A 124 -24.66 10.62 -2.31
CA GLY A 124 -24.51 10.60 -0.85
C GLY A 124 -23.53 9.57 -0.28
N GLU A 125 -22.86 8.79 -1.13
CA GLU A 125 -21.81 7.86 -0.69
C GLU A 125 -20.53 8.60 -0.27
N ASN A 126 -19.86 8.11 0.78
CA ASN A 126 -18.50 8.56 1.10
C ASN A 126 -17.55 8.11 -0.01
N ARG A 127 -16.66 8.98 -0.48
CA ARG A 127 -15.83 8.71 -1.65
C ARG A 127 -14.35 8.81 -1.35
N CYS A 128 -13.58 7.96 -2.01
CA CYS A 128 -12.12 7.98 -1.98
C CYS A 128 -11.60 9.32 -2.50
N MET A 129 -10.80 10.01 -1.71
CA MET A 129 -10.28 11.35 -2.02
C MET A 129 -9.32 11.40 -3.22
N ASN A 130 -8.90 10.25 -3.74
CA ASN A 130 -8.00 10.15 -4.88
C ASN A 130 -8.69 9.64 -6.16
N CYS A 131 -9.64 8.72 -6.05
CA CYS A 131 -10.22 8.05 -7.23
C CYS A 131 -11.74 8.01 -7.26
N ASP A 132 -12.40 8.71 -6.34
CA ASP A 132 -13.86 8.86 -6.26
C ASP A 132 -14.67 7.56 -6.04
N ARG A 133 -13.97 6.44 -5.80
CA ARG A 133 -14.59 5.16 -5.46
C ARG A 133 -15.41 5.28 -4.17
N ALA A 134 -16.62 4.74 -4.18
CA ALA A 134 -17.44 4.60 -2.99
C ALA A 134 -16.72 3.82 -1.87
N LEU A 135 -16.85 4.33 -0.64
CA LEU A 135 -16.31 3.77 0.58
C LEU A 135 -17.46 3.25 1.45
N LEU A 136 -17.19 2.18 2.21
CA LEU A 136 -18.16 1.49 3.05
C LEU A 136 -18.62 2.37 4.22
N ASN A 137 -17.69 3.14 4.81
CA ASN A 137 -17.94 3.96 5.99
C ASN A 137 -17.27 5.34 5.87
N LYS A 138 -17.81 6.33 6.59
CA LYS A 138 -17.32 7.73 6.63
C LYS A 138 -15.95 7.93 7.27
N GLU A 139 -15.48 6.94 8.02
CA GLU A 139 -14.17 6.95 8.69
C GLU A 139 -13.02 6.68 7.71
N TYR A 140 -13.33 6.08 6.55
CA TYR A 140 -12.37 5.87 5.49
C TYR A 140 -12.32 7.09 4.57
N ARG A 141 -11.11 7.42 4.11
CA ARG A 141 -10.86 8.49 3.13
C ARG A 141 -10.22 7.97 1.86
N PHE A 142 -9.66 6.75 1.89
CA PHE A 142 -8.98 6.11 0.77
C PHE A 142 -9.41 4.66 0.57
N CYS A 143 -9.53 4.21 -0.67
CA CYS A 143 -9.91 2.82 -0.98
C CYS A 143 -8.73 1.83 -1.05
N SER A 144 -7.49 2.34 -1.01
CA SER A 144 -6.24 1.56 -1.12
C SER A 144 -5.05 2.40 -0.60
N LEU A 145 -3.94 1.73 -0.28
CA LEU A 145 -2.69 2.40 0.13
C LEU A 145 -2.18 3.36 -0.96
N GLY A 146 -2.19 2.93 -2.23
CA GLY A 146 -1.77 3.75 -3.36
C GLY A 146 -2.61 5.02 -3.52
N CYS A 147 -3.91 4.96 -3.27
CA CYS A 147 -4.74 6.17 -3.24
C CYS A 147 -4.36 7.15 -2.12
N LYS A 148 -3.97 6.65 -0.95
CA LYS A 148 -3.49 7.48 0.16
C LYS A 148 -2.17 8.16 -0.21
N VAL A 149 -1.22 7.39 -0.75
CA VAL A 149 0.11 7.89 -1.15
C VAL A 149 0.02 8.93 -2.27
N LEU A 150 -0.71 8.66 -3.35
CA LEU A 150 -0.85 9.57 -4.49
C LEU A 150 -1.53 10.90 -4.12
N ARG A 151 -2.47 10.87 -3.17
CA ARG A 151 -3.10 12.10 -2.67
C ARG A 151 -2.12 12.91 -1.83
N ALA A 152 -1.34 12.27 -0.96
CA ALA A 152 -0.34 12.94 -0.15
C ALA A 152 0.72 13.65 -1.01
N THR A 153 1.20 13.01 -2.08
CA THR A 153 2.16 13.62 -3.02
C THR A 153 1.55 14.76 -3.83
N SER A 154 0.29 14.63 -4.26
CA SER A 154 -0.41 15.70 -4.99
C SER A 154 -0.61 16.95 -4.13
N SER A 155 -0.89 16.80 -2.83
CA SER A 155 -1.01 17.93 -1.90
C SER A 155 0.32 18.66 -1.68
N MET A 156 1.46 17.97 -1.73
CA MET A 156 2.79 18.58 -1.58
C MET A 156 3.17 19.45 -2.78
N LEU A 157 2.80 19.06 -4.00
CA LEU A 157 3.07 19.84 -5.22
C LEU A 157 2.26 21.14 -5.30
N ILE A 158 1.09 21.19 -4.66
CA ILE A 158 0.27 22.41 -4.60
C ILE A 158 0.86 23.38 -3.55
N GLY A 159 1.53 22.87 -2.51
CA GLY A 159 2.18 23.67 -1.46
C GLY A 159 3.47 24.38 -1.90
N SER A 160 4.10 23.97 -3.01
CA SER A 160 5.32 24.60 -3.54
C SER A 160 5.06 25.78 -4.49
N HIS A 161 3.79 26.17 -4.73
CA HIS A 161 3.45 27.27 -5.64
C HIS A 161 3.15 28.62 -4.97
N LEU A 162 3.46 28.81 -3.68
CA LEU A 162 3.29 30.10 -2.99
C LEU A 162 4.61 30.82 -2.62
N TYR A 163 5.75 30.39 -3.17
CA TYR A 163 6.99 31.15 -3.13
C TYR A 163 7.52 31.46 -4.54
N THR A 164 6.78 32.27 -5.29
CA THR A 164 7.40 33.16 -6.27
C THR A 164 7.41 34.57 -5.69
N MET A 165 8.60 34.99 -5.26
CA MET A 165 8.93 36.34 -4.83
C MET A 165 8.52 37.39 -5.90
N PRO A 166 8.20 38.62 -5.49
CA PRO A 166 7.88 39.70 -6.42
C PRO A 166 9.17 40.14 -7.11
N CYS A 167 9.20 40.07 -8.44
CA CYS A 167 10.22 40.76 -9.21
C CYS A 167 9.76 42.22 -9.32
N MET A 168 10.52 43.12 -8.69
CA MET A 168 10.39 44.57 -8.85
C MET A 168 10.61 44.96 -10.32
N VAL A 169 9.75 45.84 -10.82
CA VAL A 169 10.07 46.85 -11.84
C VAL A 169 9.30 48.12 -11.49
#